data_AF-A0A518DMG0-F1
#
_entry.id   AF-A0A518DMG0-F1
#
_cell.length_a   1.000
_cell.length_b   1.000
_cell.length_c   1.000
_cell.angle_alpha   90.00
_cell.angle_beta   90.00
_cell.angle_gamma   90.00
#
_symmetry.space_group_name_H-M   'P 1'
#
loop_
_entity.id
_entity.type
_entity.pdbx_description
1 polymer ?
#
loop_
_entity_poly.entity_id
_entity_poly.type
_entity_poly.pdbx_seq_one_letter_code
_entity_poly.pdbx_strand_id
1 'polypeptide(L)'
;MIKRNRGWIALSAIVLLLVAGVALGKLYLVSSDPHTAPRAQLARWLVLSDLSQQSRTFRLSLVDRLLRELGADEPIAMTSESLTPGMQQQLDDNVRLLRRDWFLSRVEKYALLPPEERLAFLRPEVATVDLWANASVGGDSAASQLFDDIAQWIEEAPPGLAGPMGSAVAGGLQVWLSTADLEPVSAAVRRDLAVRIAQQLDQDPQLPAPRESFSADERKRFAANGQLLMEAWLQAQAQIFAGLPQTERQTFVEEKIDRVLAWGVLDQLFEASSLPVMLQLASLTQRCIDRAKPELKQPLQELTSLAMQTLLQRQ
;
A
#
# COMPACT_ATOMS: atom_id res chain seq x y z
N MET A 1 0.49 13.63 70.83
CA MET A 1 1.28 13.07 69.72
C MET A 1 0.40 12.30 68.70
N ILE A 2 -0.77 12.82 68.29
CA ILE A 2 -1.76 12.11 67.42
C ILE A 2 -2.29 13.02 66.27
N LYS A 3 -1.56 14.07 65.87
CA LYS A 3 -1.98 14.94 64.73
C LYS A 3 -1.27 14.67 63.40
N ARG A 4 -0.20 13.84 63.39
CA ARG A 4 0.63 13.60 62.18
C ARG A 4 0.11 12.49 61.26
N ASN A 5 -0.83 11.65 61.69
CA ASN A 5 -1.36 10.53 60.87
C ASN A 5 -2.64 10.88 60.08
N ARG A 6 -3.35 11.96 60.42
CA ARG A 6 -4.61 12.32 59.73
C ARG A 6 -4.38 12.87 58.31
N GLY A 7 -3.27 13.57 58.09
CA GLY A 7 -2.91 14.11 56.76
C GLY A 7 -2.57 13.03 55.74
N TRP A 8 -1.87 11.97 56.16
CA TRP A 8 -1.51 10.85 55.28
C TRP A 8 -2.74 10.02 54.86
N ILE A 9 -3.65 9.74 55.80
CA ILE A 9 -4.89 8.99 55.50
C ILE A 9 -5.78 9.77 54.52
N ALA A 10 -5.91 11.09 54.69
CA ALA A 10 -6.66 11.93 53.76
C ALA A 10 -6.02 11.99 52.38
N LEU A 11 -4.69 12.11 52.30
CA LEU A 11 -3.96 12.11 51.03
C LEU A 11 -4.07 10.76 50.32
N SER A 12 -3.93 9.64 51.04
CA SER A 12 -4.11 8.30 50.50
C SER A 12 -5.53 8.09 49.98
N ALA A 13 -6.56 8.54 50.70
CA ALA A 13 -7.95 8.43 50.28
C ALA A 13 -8.26 9.26 49.02
N ILE A 14 -7.67 10.46 48.90
CA ILE A 14 -7.82 11.30 47.70
C ILE A 14 -7.13 10.66 46.49
N VAL A 15 -5.92 10.11 46.66
CA VAL A 15 -5.22 9.38 45.59
C VAL A 15 -6.03 8.15 45.18
N LEU A 16 -6.59 7.39 46.13
CA LEU A 16 -7.40 6.21 45.83
C LEU A 16 -8.71 6.56 45.12
N LEU A 17 -9.35 7.68 45.48
CA LEU A 17 -10.54 8.20 44.80
C LEU A 17 -10.22 8.73 43.40
N LEU A 18 -9.06 9.36 43.19
CA LEU A 18 -8.60 9.79 41.86
C LEU A 18 -8.27 8.59 40.98
N VAL A 19 -7.58 7.57 41.51
CA VAL A 19 -7.28 6.32 40.80
C VAL A 19 -8.58 5.55 40.50
N ALA A 20 -9.49 5.46 41.46
CA ALA A 20 -10.80 4.84 41.26
C ALA A 20 -11.67 5.61 40.26
N GLY A 21 -11.64 6.95 40.28
CA GLY A 21 -12.35 7.80 39.33
C GLY A 21 -11.81 7.67 37.90
N VAL A 22 -10.49 7.60 37.73
CA VAL A 22 -9.85 7.32 36.43
C VAL A 22 -10.15 5.90 35.94
N ALA A 23 -10.14 4.91 36.85
CA ALA A 23 -10.46 3.52 36.52
C ALA A 23 -11.95 3.34 36.15
N LEU A 24 -12.87 3.93 36.91
CA LEU A 24 -14.31 3.93 36.64
C LEU A 24 -14.65 4.73 35.38
N GLY A 25 -13.96 5.84 35.13
CA GLY A 25 -14.07 6.60 33.88
C GLY A 25 -13.62 5.79 32.66
N LYS A 26 -12.51 5.05 32.77
CA LYS A 26 -12.08 4.09 31.73
C LYS A 26 -13.11 2.96 31.55
N LEU A 27 -13.63 2.40 32.63
CA LEU A 27 -14.62 1.31 32.57
C LEU A 27 -15.92 1.74 31.90
N TYR A 28 -16.45 2.92 32.27
CA TYR A 28 -17.71 3.45 31.74
C TYR A 28 -17.60 3.86 30.25
N LEU A 29 -16.42 4.28 29.81
CA LEU A 29 -16.19 4.67 28.42
C LEU A 29 -15.85 3.47 27.51
N VAL A 30 -15.24 2.42 28.04
CA VAL A 30 -15.00 1.16 27.32
C VAL A 30 -16.23 0.24 27.34
N SER A 31 -17.20 0.44 28.25
CA SER A 31 -18.41 -0.40 28.36
C SER A 31 -19.46 -0.16 27.26
N SER A 32 -19.37 0.93 26.51
CA SER A 32 -20.24 1.10 25.33
C SER A 32 -19.82 0.12 24.25
N ASP A 33 -20.74 -0.76 23.84
CA ASP A 33 -20.52 -1.69 22.73
C ASP A 33 -20.11 -0.89 21.46
N PRO A 34 -18.88 -1.07 20.92
CA PRO A 34 -18.41 -0.31 19.78
C PRO A 34 -19.25 -0.55 18.50
N HIS A 35 -20.05 -1.62 18.45
CA HIS A 35 -20.98 -1.86 17.35
C HIS A 35 -22.17 -0.88 17.32
N THR A 36 -22.56 -0.36 18.48
CA THR A 36 -23.69 0.57 18.64
C THR A 36 -23.26 1.98 19.04
N ALA A 37 -21.99 2.15 19.41
CA ALA A 37 -21.44 3.43 19.81
C ALA A 37 -21.57 4.51 18.69
N PRO A 38 -21.90 5.76 19.06
CA PRO A 38 -21.79 6.92 18.17
C PRO A 38 -20.36 7.10 17.64
N ARG A 39 -20.19 7.72 16.47
CA ARG A 39 -18.88 7.94 15.80
C ARG A 39 -17.79 8.49 16.72
N ALA A 40 -18.09 9.54 17.49
CA ALA A 40 -17.14 10.15 18.41
C ALA A 40 -16.72 9.20 19.55
N GLN A 41 -17.63 8.33 20.00
CA GLN A 41 -17.33 7.32 21.00
C GLN A 41 -16.51 6.17 20.41
N LEU A 42 -16.76 5.78 19.16
CA LEU A 42 -15.99 4.77 18.44
C LEU A 42 -14.51 5.18 18.28
N ALA A 43 -14.24 6.43 17.87
CA ALA A 43 -12.88 6.96 17.79
C ALA A 43 -12.17 6.93 19.15
N ARG A 44 -12.86 7.38 20.20
CA ARG A 44 -12.33 7.38 21.56
C ARG A 44 -12.09 5.97 22.09
N TRP A 45 -12.97 5.03 21.76
CA TRP A 45 -12.86 3.63 22.14
C TRP A 45 -11.64 2.96 21.48
N LEU A 46 -11.39 3.25 20.20
CA LEU A 46 -10.19 2.79 19.48
C LEU A 46 -8.89 3.32 20.07
N VAL A 47 -8.91 4.50 20.68
CA VAL A 47 -7.72 5.07 21.34
C VAL A 47 -7.48 4.47 22.73
N LEU A 48 -8.55 4.07 23.43
CA LEU A 48 -8.47 3.66 24.83
C LEU A 48 -8.38 2.15 25.05
N SER A 49 -8.79 1.36 24.06
CA SER A 49 -8.89 -0.10 24.18
C SER A 49 -7.66 -0.78 23.58
N ASP A 50 -7.18 -1.85 24.21
CA ASP A 50 -6.16 -2.72 23.61
C ASP A 50 -6.85 -3.84 22.81
N LEU A 51 -6.78 -3.75 21.47
CA LEU A 51 -7.42 -4.74 20.58
C LEU A 51 -6.66 -6.06 20.50
N SER A 52 -5.39 -6.10 20.92
CA SER A 52 -4.61 -7.33 20.90
C SER A 52 -5.22 -8.41 21.80
N GLN A 53 -5.94 -8.00 22.86
CA GLN A 53 -6.61 -8.88 23.81
C GLN A 53 -8.00 -9.34 23.35
N GLN A 54 -8.54 -8.77 22.27
CA GLN A 54 -9.87 -9.12 21.76
C GLN A 54 -9.79 -10.34 20.83
N SER A 55 -10.91 -11.02 20.62
CA SER A 55 -10.96 -12.11 19.65
C SER A 55 -10.86 -11.60 18.21
N ARG A 56 -10.33 -12.40 17.29
CA ARG A 56 -10.30 -12.07 15.85
C ARG A 56 -11.70 -11.78 15.30
N THR A 57 -12.70 -12.56 15.71
CA THR A 57 -14.11 -12.37 15.31
C THR A 57 -14.61 -10.98 15.70
N PHE A 58 -14.32 -10.54 16.92
CA PHE A 58 -14.68 -9.20 17.38
C PHE A 58 -13.96 -8.13 16.55
N ARG A 59 -12.65 -8.26 16.34
CA ARG A 59 -11.88 -7.31 15.52
C ARG A 59 -12.39 -7.23 14.08
N LEU A 60 -12.78 -8.34 13.45
CA LEU A 60 -13.40 -8.34 12.12
C LEU A 60 -14.76 -7.63 12.09
N SER A 61 -15.60 -7.86 13.10
CA SER A 61 -16.87 -7.12 13.19
C SER A 61 -16.67 -5.61 13.40
N LEU A 62 -15.56 -5.23 14.05
CA LEU A 62 -15.16 -3.83 14.20
C LEU A 62 -14.62 -3.23 12.89
N VAL A 63 -13.85 -4.00 12.11
CA VAL A 63 -13.45 -3.63 10.74
C VAL A 63 -14.68 -3.28 9.91
N ASP A 64 -15.71 -4.14 9.88
CA ASP A 64 -16.93 -3.91 9.10
C ASP A 64 -17.70 -2.68 9.57
N ARG A 65 -17.66 -2.36 10.87
CA ARG A 65 -18.22 -1.11 11.41
C ARG A 65 -17.41 0.09 10.94
N LEU A 66 -16.08 0.05 11.05
CA LEU A 66 -15.22 1.17 10.67
C LEU A 66 -15.29 1.49 9.19
N LEU A 67 -15.29 0.47 8.32
CA LEU A 67 -15.40 0.67 6.88
C LEU A 67 -16.71 1.37 6.48
N ARG A 68 -17.82 1.06 7.16
CA ARG A 68 -19.10 1.75 6.96
C ARG A 68 -19.04 3.22 7.37
N GLU A 69 -18.32 3.54 8.44
CA GLU A 69 -18.18 4.92 8.90
C GLU A 69 -17.16 5.72 8.07
N LEU A 70 -16.11 5.08 7.57
CA LEU A 70 -15.13 5.71 6.67
C LEU A 70 -15.71 6.03 5.29
N GLY A 71 -16.66 5.22 4.81
CA GLY A 71 -17.37 5.46 3.56
C GLY A 71 -18.54 6.46 3.67
N ALA A 72 -18.78 7.06 4.85
CA ALA A 72 -19.84 8.05 5.03
C ALA A 72 -19.37 9.48 4.69
N ASP A 73 -20.30 10.37 4.34
CA ASP A 73 -20.03 11.76 3.93
C ASP A 73 -19.21 12.58 4.95
N GLU A 74 -19.28 12.21 6.23
CA GLU A 74 -18.47 12.77 7.30
C GLU A 74 -17.58 11.67 7.92
N PRO A 75 -16.31 11.56 7.52
CA PRO A 75 -15.41 10.54 8.03
C PRO A 75 -15.18 10.73 9.54
N ILE A 76 -14.87 9.63 10.23
CA ILE A 76 -14.52 9.69 11.66
C ILE A 76 -13.30 10.58 11.83
N ALA A 77 -13.49 11.75 12.45
CA ALA A 77 -12.40 12.64 12.82
C ALA A 77 -11.55 11.99 13.94
N MET A 78 -10.48 11.31 13.56
CA MET A 78 -9.42 10.89 14.48
C MET A 78 -8.34 11.98 14.53
N THR A 79 -8.69 13.15 15.09
CA THR A 79 -7.79 14.30 15.09
C THR A 79 -6.67 14.13 16.14
N SER A 80 -5.43 14.06 15.65
CA SER A 80 -4.20 13.93 16.46
C SER A 80 -3.96 15.11 17.40
N GLU A 81 -4.51 16.29 17.10
CA GLU A 81 -4.29 17.52 17.88
C GLU A 81 -4.73 17.42 19.35
N SER A 82 -5.54 16.42 19.70
CA SER A 82 -6.03 16.20 21.07
C SER A 82 -5.50 14.92 21.74
N LEU A 83 -4.69 14.13 21.04
CA LEU A 83 -4.21 12.83 21.53
C LEU A 83 -2.85 12.96 22.23
N THR A 84 -2.71 12.32 23.39
CA THR A 84 -1.40 12.14 24.02
C THR A 84 -0.54 11.19 23.18
N PRO A 85 0.81 11.23 23.27
CA PRO A 85 1.66 10.31 22.50
C PRO A 85 1.33 8.83 22.69
N GLY A 86 0.99 8.41 23.92
CA GLY A 86 0.58 7.02 24.19
C GLY A 86 -0.78 6.66 23.60
N MET A 87 -1.71 7.62 23.52
CA MET A 87 -3.01 7.45 22.85
C MET A 87 -2.85 7.34 21.34
N GLN A 88 -1.97 8.15 20.76
CA GLN A 88 -1.64 8.06 19.34
C GLN A 88 -1.02 6.70 19.00
N GLN A 89 -0.04 6.25 19.78
CA GLN A 89 0.57 4.94 19.60
C GLN A 89 -0.47 3.80 19.67
N GLN A 90 -1.33 3.82 20.69
CA GLN A 90 -2.39 2.81 20.84
C GLN A 90 -3.35 2.80 19.64
N LEU A 91 -3.70 3.98 19.13
CA LEU A 91 -4.54 4.09 17.93
C LEU A 91 -3.84 3.49 16.71
N ASP A 92 -2.58 3.83 16.49
CA ASP A 92 -1.78 3.34 15.36
C ASP A 92 -1.64 1.80 15.41
N ASP A 93 -1.37 1.26 16.60
CA ASP A 93 -1.28 -0.20 16.82
C ASP A 93 -2.62 -0.89 16.53
N ASN A 94 -3.73 -0.31 17.00
CA ASN A 94 -5.06 -0.84 16.77
C ASN A 94 -5.48 -0.78 15.29
N VAL A 95 -5.20 0.33 14.61
CA VAL A 95 -5.49 0.48 13.17
C VAL A 95 -4.66 -0.53 12.36
N ARG A 96 -3.38 -0.69 12.68
CA ARG A 96 -2.52 -1.70 12.03
C ARG A 96 -3.08 -3.12 12.23
N LEU A 97 -3.48 -3.46 13.46
CA LEU A 97 -4.06 -4.77 13.77
C LEU A 97 -5.36 -5.02 13.01
N LEU A 98 -6.23 -4.02 12.92
CA LEU A 98 -7.50 -4.12 12.18
C LEU A 98 -7.29 -4.25 10.67
N ARG A 99 -6.33 -3.53 10.09
CA ARG A 99 -5.94 -3.69 8.69
C ARG A 99 -5.40 -5.08 8.40
N ARG A 100 -4.57 -5.61 9.29
CA ARG A 100 -4.03 -6.97 9.18
C ARG A 100 -5.17 -8.00 9.17
N ASP A 101 -6.09 -7.91 10.14
CA ASP A 101 -7.21 -8.84 10.22
C ASP A 101 -8.15 -8.74 9.01
N TRP A 102 -8.43 -7.51 8.55
CA TRP A 102 -9.17 -7.27 7.31
C TRP A 102 -8.49 -7.94 6.12
N PHE A 103 -7.20 -7.66 5.88
CA PHE A 103 -6.45 -8.20 4.76
C PHE A 103 -6.41 -9.72 4.77
N LEU A 104 -6.07 -10.34 5.92
CA LEU A 104 -6.04 -11.80 6.06
C LEU A 104 -7.42 -12.42 5.79
N SER A 105 -8.50 -11.81 6.28
CA SER A 105 -9.88 -12.27 6.00
C SER A 105 -10.21 -12.19 4.50
N ARG A 106 -9.73 -11.16 3.79
CA ARG A 106 -9.91 -11.07 2.33
C ARG A 106 -9.08 -12.09 1.57
N VAL A 107 -7.85 -12.35 1.99
CA VAL A 107 -7.01 -13.40 1.40
C VAL A 107 -7.64 -14.78 1.57
N GLU A 108 -8.13 -15.11 2.77
CA GLU A 108 -8.84 -16.36 3.05
C GLU A 108 -10.05 -16.54 2.12
N LYS A 109 -10.87 -15.49 1.96
CA LYS A 109 -12.01 -15.50 1.02
C LYS A 109 -11.54 -15.66 -0.42
N TYR A 110 -10.54 -14.87 -0.84
CA TYR A 110 -9.99 -14.90 -2.20
C TYR A 110 -9.47 -16.29 -2.58
N ALA A 111 -8.79 -16.97 -1.66
CA ALA A 111 -8.22 -18.30 -1.87
C ALA A 111 -9.31 -19.36 -2.14
N LEU A 112 -10.49 -19.21 -1.55
CA LEU A 112 -11.63 -20.12 -1.72
C LEU A 112 -12.45 -19.84 -2.98
N LEU A 113 -12.26 -18.69 -3.64
CA LEU A 113 -13.01 -18.34 -4.83
C LEU A 113 -12.47 -19.02 -6.09
N PRO A 114 -13.36 -19.46 -7.00
CA PRO A 114 -13.00 -19.84 -8.36
C PRO A 114 -12.28 -18.68 -9.11
N PRO A 115 -11.32 -18.97 -10.01
CA PRO A 115 -10.58 -17.95 -10.76
C PRO A 115 -11.45 -16.85 -11.42
N GLU A 116 -12.61 -17.24 -11.94
CA GLU A 116 -13.59 -16.38 -12.62
C GLU A 116 -14.29 -15.38 -11.69
N GLU A 117 -14.47 -15.71 -10.41
CA GLU A 117 -15.14 -14.85 -9.43
C GLU A 117 -14.17 -13.86 -8.75
N ARG A 118 -12.87 -14.20 -8.74
CA ARG A 118 -11.82 -13.45 -8.05
C ARG A 118 -11.74 -11.98 -8.50
N LEU A 119 -11.99 -11.68 -9.78
CA LEU A 119 -11.95 -10.30 -10.25
C LEU A 119 -13.09 -9.47 -9.67
N ALA A 120 -14.32 -10.00 -9.72
CA ALA A 120 -15.49 -9.34 -9.17
C ALA A 120 -15.35 -9.10 -7.66
N PHE A 121 -14.72 -10.04 -6.95
CA PHE A 121 -14.38 -9.90 -5.54
C PHE A 121 -13.34 -8.79 -5.27
N LEU A 122 -12.27 -8.70 -6.05
CA LEU A 122 -11.18 -7.76 -5.78
C LEU A 122 -11.56 -6.28 -6.00
N ARG A 123 -12.48 -5.98 -6.93
CA ARG A 123 -12.90 -4.60 -7.25
C ARG A 123 -13.34 -3.77 -6.02
N PRO A 124 -14.34 -4.21 -5.22
CA PRO A 124 -14.72 -3.46 -4.03
C PRO A 124 -13.63 -3.45 -2.96
N GLU A 125 -12.78 -4.47 -2.89
CA GLU A 125 -11.71 -4.55 -1.89
C GLU A 125 -10.58 -3.55 -2.22
N VAL A 126 -10.25 -3.32 -3.49
CA VAL A 126 -9.30 -2.28 -3.91
C VAL A 126 -9.80 -0.89 -3.54
N ALA A 127 -11.09 -0.58 -3.75
CA ALA A 127 -11.66 0.68 -3.29
C ALA A 127 -11.59 0.84 -1.75
N THR A 128 -11.62 -0.27 -1.02
CA THR A 128 -11.50 -0.29 0.44
C THR A 128 -10.06 0.02 0.91
N VAL A 129 -9.04 -0.31 0.11
CA VAL A 129 -7.64 0.09 0.36
C VAL A 129 -7.52 1.62 0.44
N ASP A 130 -8.18 2.34 -0.46
CA ASP A 130 -8.17 3.81 -0.46
C ASP A 130 -8.82 4.38 0.81
N LEU A 131 -9.91 3.78 1.29
CA LEU A 131 -10.53 4.16 2.57
C LEU A 131 -9.56 3.94 3.74
N TRP A 132 -8.82 2.83 3.74
CA TRP A 132 -7.84 2.54 4.78
C TRP A 132 -6.64 3.48 4.74
N ALA A 133 -6.14 3.83 3.55
CA ALA A 133 -5.05 4.78 3.38
C ALA A 133 -5.44 6.15 3.95
N ASN A 134 -6.63 6.64 3.58
CA ASN A 134 -7.16 7.93 4.04
C ASN A 134 -7.53 7.97 5.53
N ALA A 135 -7.75 6.81 6.16
CA ALA A 135 -8.05 6.73 7.59
C ALA A 135 -6.84 6.96 8.50
N SER A 136 -5.61 6.92 7.97
CA SER A 136 -4.40 7.16 8.77
C SER A 136 -4.13 8.65 8.92
N VAL A 137 -3.66 9.05 10.10
CA VAL A 137 -3.37 10.46 10.43
C VAL A 137 -2.12 11.02 9.70
N GLY A 138 -1.57 10.29 8.71
CA GLY A 138 -0.26 10.53 8.09
C GLY A 138 -0.22 11.04 6.63
N GLY A 139 -1.36 11.39 6.02
CA GLY A 139 -1.40 11.86 4.62
C GLY A 139 -0.86 10.84 3.61
N ASP A 140 -0.22 11.32 2.52
CA ASP A 140 0.34 10.48 1.42
C ASP A 140 1.27 9.34 1.88
N SER A 141 1.84 9.41 3.10
CA SER A 141 2.65 8.33 3.68
C SER A 141 1.84 7.06 4.01
N ALA A 142 0.53 7.19 4.20
CA ALA A 142 -0.34 6.13 4.67
C ALA A 142 -0.51 4.97 3.67
N ALA A 143 -0.65 5.29 2.38
CA ALA A 143 -0.77 4.28 1.33
C ALA A 143 0.55 3.50 1.20
N SER A 144 1.69 4.21 1.25
CA SER A 144 3.02 3.59 1.23
C SER A 144 3.21 2.66 2.43
N GLN A 145 2.80 3.09 3.62
CA GLN A 145 2.85 2.28 4.84
C GLN A 145 1.97 1.02 4.75
N LEU A 146 0.78 1.11 4.13
CA LEU A 146 -0.06 -0.07 3.93
C LEU A 146 0.60 -1.10 3.00
N PHE A 147 1.30 -0.67 1.95
CA PHE A 147 2.06 -1.58 1.10
C PHE A 147 3.24 -2.21 1.85
N ASP A 148 3.94 -1.45 2.69
CA ASP A 148 5.01 -1.95 3.56
C ASP A 148 4.48 -3.00 4.55
N ASP A 149 3.36 -2.70 5.21
CA ASP A 149 2.70 -3.62 6.14
C ASP A 149 2.27 -4.91 5.42
N ILE A 150 1.69 -4.82 4.22
CA ILE A 150 1.29 -6.00 3.42
C ILE A 150 2.50 -6.86 3.06
N ALA A 151 3.60 -6.25 2.60
CA ALA A 151 4.83 -6.97 2.27
C ALA A 151 5.38 -7.70 3.50
N GLN A 152 5.46 -7.01 4.64
CA GLN A 152 5.86 -7.62 5.92
C GLN A 152 4.95 -8.78 6.31
N TRP A 153 3.62 -8.64 6.17
CA TRP A 153 2.69 -9.72 6.50
C TRP A 153 2.86 -10.94 5.60
N ILE A 154 3.22 -10.76 4.32
CA ILE A 154 3.52 -11.86 3.40
C ILE A 154 4.79 -12.59 3.84
N GLU A 155 5.85 -11.85 4.21
CA GLU A 155 7.10 -12.42 4.69
C GLU A 155 6.93 -13.19 6.01
N GLU A 156 6.10 -12.70 6.92
CA GLU A 156 5.78 -13.33 8.21
C GLU A 156 4.73 -14.45 8.10
N ALA A 157 4.18 -14.69 6.92
CA ALA A 157 3.06 -15.62 6.75
C ALA A 157 3.49 -17.09 7.00
N PRO A 158 2.66 -17.90 7.68
CA PRO A 158 2.91 -19.32 7.82
C PRO A 158 3.04 -20.03 6.45
N PRO A 159 3.82 -21.12 6.37
CA PRO A 159 3.93 -21.94 5.15
C PRO A 159 2.53 -22.36 4.68
N GLY A 160 2.18 -21.99 3.43
CA GLY A 160 0.87 -22.25 2.83
C GLY A 160 -0.04 -21.03 2.69
N LEU A 161 0.21 -19.93 3.42
CA LEU A 161 -0.57 -18.69 3.30
C LEU A 161 0.12 -17.63 2.42
N ALA A 162 1.46 -17.63 2.35
CA ALA A 162 2.23 -16.68 1.56
C ALA A 162 1.83 -16.66 0.06
N GLY A 163 1.64 -17.83 -0.55
CA GLY A 163 1.21 -17.95 -1.96
C GLY A 163 -0.16 -17.33 -2.24
N PRO A 164 -1.21 -17.69 -1.48
CA PRO A 164 -2.50 -17.02 -1.55
C PRO A 164 -2.46 -15.51 -1.32
N MET A 165 -1.65 -15.03 -0.37
CA MET A 165 -1.48 -13.59 -0.11
C MET A 165 -0.85 -12.89 -1.32
N GLY A 166 0.25 -13.43 -1.86
CA GLY A 166 0.88 -12.90 -3.07
C GLY A 166 -0.08 -12.87 -4.26
N SER A 167 -0.85 -13.94 -4.46
CA SER A 167 -1.85 -14.01 -5.54
C SER A 167 -2.98 -12.99 -5.39
N ALA A 168 -3.41 -12.70 -4.15
CA ALA A 168 -4.43 -11.69 -3.87
C ALA A 168 -3.90 -10.28 -4.11
N VAL A 169 -2.66 -9.99 -3.66
CA VAL A 169 -2.00 -8.70 -3.88
C VAL A 169 -1.73 -8.45 -5.35
N ALA A 170 -1.22 -9.43 -6.08
CA ALA A 170 -1.01 -9.33 -7.52
C ALA A 170 -2.33 -9.04 -8.26
N GLY A 171 -3.42 -9.76 -7.92
CA GLY A 171 -4.74 -9.49 -8.50
C GLY A 171 -5.29 -8.10 -8.13
N GLY A 172 -5.11 -7.66 -6.88
CA GLY A 172 -5.49 -6.33 -6.43
C GLY A 172 -4.73 -5.23 -7.16
N LEU A 173 -3.42 -5.41 -7.37
CA LEU A 173 -2.58 -4.49 -8.13
C LEU A 173 -3.05 -4.37 -9.58
N GLN A 174 -3.43 -5.47 -10.23
CA GLN A 174 -4.00 -5.42 -11.58
C GLN A 174 -5.28 -4.58 -11.63
N VAL A 175 -6.20 -4.83 -10.70
CA VAL A 175 -7.46 -4.10 -10.60
C VAL A 175 -7.17 -2.62 -10.41
N TRP A 176 -6.31 -2.28 -9.44
CA TRP A 176 -5.93 -0.91 -9.17
C TRP A 176 -5.31 -0.22 -10.38
N LEU A 177 -4.35 -0.85 -11.06
CA LEU A 177 -3.75 -0.32 -12.28
C LEU A 177 -4.76 -0.18 -13.44
N SER A 178 -5.83 -0.97 -13.45
CA SER A 178 -6.88 -0.88 -14.47
C SER A 178 -7.94 0.19 -14.20
N THR A 179 -8.05 0.67 -12.94
CA THR A 179 -9.11 1.62 -12.54
C THR A 179 -8.59 2.97 -12.04
N ALA A 180 -7.40 3.02 -11.46
CA ALA A 180 -6.80 4.26 -10.95
C ALA A 180 -6.29 5.14 -12.09
N ASP A 181 -6.20 6.45 -11.84
CA ASP A 181 -5.48 7.37 -12.71
C ASP A 181 -4.14 7.76 -12.06
N LEU A 182 -3.02 7.31 -12.64
CA LEU A 182 -1.69 7.62 -12.12
C LEU A 182 -1.13 8.94 -12.66
N GLU A 183 -1.78 9.59 -13.63
CA GLU A 183 -1.33 10.86 -14.18
C GLU A 183 -1.27 12.00 -13.13
N PRO A 184 -2.29 12.21 -12.27
CA PRO A 184 -2.25 13.25 -11.24
C PRO A 184 -1.32 12.92 -10.06
N VAL A 185 -0.89 11.67 -9.92
CA VAL A 185 0.01 11.23 -8.83
C VAL A 185 1.36 11.91 -8.98
N SER A 186 2.00 12.29 -7.87
CA SER A 186 3.31 12.96 -7.94
C SER A 186 4.39 12.07 -8.56
N ALA A 187 5.38 12.68 -9.21
CA ALA A 187 6.49 11.94 -9.81
C ALA A 187 7.29 11.11 -8.78
N ALA A 188 7.40 11.60 -7.53
CA ALA A 188 8.07 10.89 -6.45
C ALA A 188 7.34 9.60 -6.08
N VAL A 189 6.00 9.66 -5.94
CA VAL A 189 5.17 8.50 -5.62
C VAL A 189 5.17 7.49 -6.77
N ARG A 190 5.03 7.95 -8.03
CA ARG A 190 5.16 7.06 -9.20
C ARG A 190 6.50 6.34 -9.25
N ARG A 191 7.60 7.03 -8.93
CA ARG A 191 8.94 6.44 -8.88
C ARG A 191 9.04 5.36 -7.80
N ASP A 192 8.53 5.63 -6.60
CA ASP A 192 8.53 4.67 -5.50
C ASP A 192 7.72 3.40 -5.86
N LEU A 193 6.49 3.60 -6.35
CA LEU A 193 5.63 2.51 -6.85
C LEU A 193 6.32 1.68 -7.94
N ALA A 194 6.92 2.34 -8.92
CA ALA A 194 7.59 1.67 -10.02
C ALA A 194 8.79 0.81 -9.56
N VAL A 195 9.57 1.29 -8.59
CA VAL A 195 10.68 0.54 -8.00
C VAL A 195 10.16 -0.68 -7.21
N ARG A 196 9.11 -0.51 -6.40
CA ARG A 196 8.51 -1.60 -5.62
C ARG A 196 7.90 -2.68 -6.50
N ILE A 197 7.19 -2.30 -7.55
CA ILE A 197 6.63 -3.25 -8.52
C ILE A 197 7.75 -3.99 -9.24
N ALA A 198 8.82 -3.30 -9.65
CA ALA A 198 9.99 -3.94 -10.26
C ALA A 198 10.69 -4.94 -9.33
N GLN A 199 10.77 -4.65 -8.03
CA GLN A 199 11.31 -5.60 -7.03
C GLN A 199 10.42 -6.83 -6.86
N GLN A 200 9.10 -6.65 -6.83
CA GLN A 200 8.15 -7.75 -6.79
C GLN A 200 8.27 -8.63 -8.05
N LEU A 201 8.38 -8.00 -9.23
CA LEU A 201 8.61 -8.69 -10.49
C LEU A 201 9.95 -9.43 -10.56
N ASP A 202 10.97 -9.03 -9.81
CA ASP A 202 12.21 -9.81 -9.74
C ASP A 202 12.02 -11.12 -8.95
N GLN A 203 11.10 -11.13 -7.98
CA GLN A 203 10.81 -12.30 -7.13
C GLN A 203 9.82 -13.25 -7.80
N ASP A 204 8.79 -12.68 -8.42
CA ASP A 204 7.79 -13.39 -9.21
C ASP A 204 7.64 -12.70 -10.58
N PRO A 205 8.36 -13.18 -11.62
CA PRO A 205 8.48 -12.52 -12.91
C PRO A 205 7.20 -12.50 -13.75
N GLN A 206 6.06 -12.93 -13.20
CA GLN A 206 4.78 -12.83 -13.86
C GLN A 206 3.94 -11.74 -13.19
N LEU A 207 3.94 -10.54 -13.79
CA LEU A 207 2.75 -9.70 -13.67
C LEU A 207 1.64 -10.49 -14.39
N PRO A 208 0.57 -10.89 -13.68
CA PRO A 208 -0.45 -11.66 -14.35
C PRO A 208 -1.00 -10.80 -15.50
N ALA A 209 -1.30 -11.42 -16.64
CA ALA A 209 -1.83 -10.70 -17.78
C ALA A 209 -3.14 -9.99 -17.40
N PRO A 210 -3.50 -8.86 -18.06
CA PRO A 210 -4.82 -8.27 -17.90
C PRO A 210 -5.86 -9.37 -18.14
N ARG A 211 -6.70 -9.64 -17.14
CA ARG A 211 -7.67 -10.75 -17.25
C ARG A 211 -8.60 -10.46 -18.43
N GLU A 212 -9.00 -11.50 -19.17
CA GLU A 212 -9.95 -11.37 -20.29
C GLU A 212 -11.24 -10.64 -19.89
N SER A 213 -11.61 -10.76 -18.61
CA SER A 213 -12.73 -10.10 -17.97
C SER A 213 -12.60 -8.58 -17.78
N PHE A 214 -11.47 -7.96 -18.11
CA PHE A 214 -11.35 -6.49 -18.15
C PHE A 214 -12.05 -5.91 -19.39
N SER A 215 -12.66 -4.74 -19.21
CA SER A 215 -13.20 -3.96 -20.33
C SER A 215 -12.09 -3.40 -21.22
N ALA A 216 -12.45 -2.92 -22.42
CA ALA A 216 -11.49 -2.27 -23.30
C ALA A 216 -10.86 -1.01 -22.65
N ASP A 217 -11.67 -0.24 -21.91
CA ASP A 217 -11.20 0.96 -21.21
C ASP A 217 -10.25 0.61 -20.05
N GLU A 218 -10.53 -0.48 -19.33
CA GLU A 218 -9.68 -0.97 -18.24
C GLU A 218 -8.34 -1.48 -18.75
N ARG A 219 -8.33 -2.23 -19.86
CA ARG A 219 -7.08 -2.64 -20.52
C ARG A 219 -6.27 -1.44 -20.98
N LYS A 220 -6.94 -0.44 -21.59
CA LYS A 220 -6.29 0.82 -22.01
C LYS A 220 -5.70 1.57 -20.82
N ARG A 221 -6.44 1.66 -19.71
CA ARG A 221 -5.98 2.31 -18.48
C ARG A 221 -4.80 1.57 -17.85
N PHE A 222 -4.88 0.23 -17.77
CA PHE A 222 -3.79 -0.62 -17.30
C PHE A 222 -2.51 -0.39 -18.11
N ALA A 223 -2.59 -0.41 -19.44
CA ALA A 223 -1.44 -0.14 -20.31
C ALA A 223 -0.88 1.28 -20.12
N ALA A 224 -1.74 2.29 -20.05
CA ALA A 224 -1.33 3.68 -19.81
C ALA A 224 -0.60 3.85 -18.46
N ASN A 225 -1.15 3.28 -17.39
CA ASN A 225 -0.55 3.32 -16.06
C ASN A 225 0.77 2.55 -16.02
N GLY A 226 0.83 1.39 -16.66
CA GLY A 226 2.07 0.61 -16.76
C GLY A 226 3.16 1.33 -17.55
N GLN A 227 2.83 2.09 -18.60
CA GLN A 227 3.79 2.95 -19.30
C GLN A 227 4.30 4.08 -18.40
N LEU A 228 3.43 4.73 -17.61
CA LEU A 228 3.85 5.76 -16.64
C LEU A 228 4.81 5.20 -15.58
N LEU A 229 4.54 3.99 -15.11
CA LEU A 229 5.42 3.30 -14.14
C LEU A 229 6.74 2.88 -14.79
N MET A 230 6.73 2.40 -16.03
CA MET A 230 7.96 2.09 -16.77
C MET A 230 8.81 3.35 -17.01
N GLU A 231 8.20 4.49 -17.36
CA GLU A 231 8.87 5.79 -17.46
C GLU A 231 9.53 6.16 -16.10
N ALA A 232 8.78 6.06 -15.01
CA ALA A 232 9.29 6.39 -13.67
C ALA A 232 10.43 5.44 -13.23
N TRP A 233 10.33 4.16 -13.56
CA TRP A 233 11.39 3.17 -13.31
C TRP A 233 12.66 3.49 -14.12
N LEU A 234 12.53 3.80 -15.41
CA LEU A 234 13.65 4.20 -16.28
C LEU A 234 14.37 5.44 -15.74
N GLN A 235 13.62 6.44 -15.26
CA GLN A 235 14.21 7.61 -14.60
C GLN A 235 15.00 7.24 -13.35
N ALA A 236 14.49 6.31 -12.54
CA ALA A 236 15.22 5.80 -11.37
C ALA A 236 16.51 5.07 -11.78
N GLN A 237 16.46 4.23 -12.82
CA GLN A 237 17.66 3.52 -13.31
C GLN A 237 18.68 4.49 -13.90
N ALA A 238 18.25 5.54 -14.60
CA ALA A 238 19.16 6.55 -15.15
C ALA A 238 19.91 7.32 -14.05
N GLN A 239 19.26 7.56 -12.92
CA GLN A 239 19.91 8.17 -11.76
C GLN A 239 21.02 7.26 -11.19
N ILE A 240 20.78 5.95 -11.11
CA ILE A 240 21.79 4.97 -10.69
C ILE A 240 22.93 4.93 -11.72
N PHE A 241 22.57 4.81 -13.00
CA PHE A 241 23.50 4.75 -14.12
C PHE A 241 24.46 5.96 -14.17
N ALA A 242 23.96 7.17 -13.89
CA ALA A 242 24.76 8.38 -13.85
C ALA A 242 25.91 8.30 -12.82
N GLY A 243 25.70 7.59 -11.71
CA GLY A 243 26.68 7.39 -10.65
C GLY A 243 27.67 6.26 -10.88
N LEU A 244 27.48 5.43 -11.92
CA LEU A 244 28.33 4.27 -12.18
C LEU A 244 29.60 4.64 -12.95
N PRO A 245 30.75 4.00 -12.63
CA PRO A 245 31.95 4.03 -13.47
C PRO A 245 31.65 3.57 -14.90
N GLN A 246 32.34 4.15 -15.89
CA GLN A 246 32.11 3.82 -17.30
C GLN A 246 32.28 2.32 -17.61
N THR A 247 33.17 1.64 -16.89
CA THR A 247 33.43 0.20 -17.01
C THR A 247 32.27 -0.69 -16.56
N GLU A 248 31.36 -0.18 -15.72
CA GLU A 248 30.24 -0.96 -15.15
C GLU A 248 28.92 -0.71 -15.90
N ARG A 249 28.86 0.36 -16.71
CA ARG A 249 27.63 0.81 -17.39
C ARG A 249 27.07 -0.22 -18.38
N GLN A 250 27.93 -0.95 -19.10
CA GLN A 250 27.48 -1.99 -20.04
C GLN A 250 26.82 -3.16 -19.31
N THR A 251 27.49 -3.72 -18.30
CA THR A 251 26.96 -4.82 -17.49
C THR A 251 25.65 -4.42 -16.81
N PHE A 252 25.58 -3.20 -16.26
CA PHE A 252 24.33 -2.68 -15.69
C PHE A 252 23.18 -2.69 -16.71
N VAL A 253 23.42 -2.22 -17.94
CA VAL A 253 22.38 -2.20 -18.98
C VAL A 253 21.94 -3.59 -19.38
N GLU A 254 22.87 -4.52 -19.54
CA GLU A 254 22.57 -5.93 -19.84
C GLU A 254 21.68 -6.55 -18.76
N GLU A 255 22.03 -6.36 -17.48
CA GLU A 255 21.23 -6.84 -16.34
C GLU A 255 19.82 -6.24 -16.33
N LYS A 256 19.67 -4.94 -16.62
CA LYS A 256 18.35 -4.30 -16.67
C LYS A 256 17.51 -4.79 -17.85
N ILE A 257 18.12 -5.02 -19.01
CA ILE A 257 17.45 -5.64 -20.15
C ILE A 257 16.95 -7.04 -19.78
N ASP A 258 17.82 -7.87 -19.20
CA ASP A 258 17.48 -9.25 -18.83
C ASP A 258 16.31 -9.28 -17.86
N ARG A 259 16.29 -8.37 -16.87
CA ARG A 259 15.17 -8.22 -15.94
C ARG A 259 13.87 -7.85 -16.65
N VAL A 260 13.88 -6.79 -17.47
CA VAL A 260 12.68 -6.33 -18.17
C VAL A 260 12.12 -7.40 -19.12
N LEU A 261 12.98 -8.15 -19.80
CA LEU A 261 12.58 -9.27 -20.65
C LEU A 261 12.00 -10.42 -19.81
N ALA A 262 12.63 -10.74 -18.67
CA ALA A 262 12.15 -11.79 -17.76
C ALA A 262 10.76 -11.50 -17.19
N TRP A 263 10.44 -10.23 -16.93
CA TRP A 263 9.12 -9.83 -16.42
C TRP A 263 7.97 -10.10 -17.40
N GLY A 264 8.23 -10.24 -18.71
CA GLY A 264 7.19 -10.52 -19.70
C GLY A 264 6.09 -9.45 -19.83
N VAL A 265 6.33 -8.23 -19.34
CA VAL A 265 5.32 -7.16 -19.26
C VAL A 265 5.15 -6.36 -20.55
N LEU A 266 6.17 -6.36 -21.42
CA LEU A 266 6.22 -5.44 -22.56
C LEU A 266 5.04 -5.63 -23.51
N ASP A 267 4.67 -6.88 -23.80
CA ASP A 267 3.54 -7.17 -24.70
C ASP A 267 2.22 -6.63 -24.12
N GLN A 268 2.02 -6.71 -22.80
CA GLN A 268 0.82 -6.21 -22.13
C GLN A 268 0.76 -4.67 -22.12
N LEU A 269 1.91 -4.00 -22.02
CA LEU A 269 1.98 -2.53 -22.03
C LEU A 269 1.78 -1.92 -23.42
N PHE A 270 1.98 -2.73 -24.46
CA PHE A 270 2.03 -2.31 -25.86
C PHE A 270 0.96 -2.97 -26.75
N GLU A 271 0.10 -3.80 -26.15
CA GLU A 271 -0.92 -4.63 -26.80
C GLU A 271 -1.88 -3.84 -27.72
N ALA A 272 -2.09 -2.56 -27.45
CA ALA A 272 -3.00 -1.70 -28.20
C ALA A 272 -2.41 -1.11 -29.50
N SER A 273 -1.17 -1.44 -29.86
CA SER A 273 -0.46 -0.82 -30.98
C SER A 273 -0.01 -1.84 -32.03
N SER A 274 -0.22 -1.51 -33.30
CA SER A 274 0.23 -2.30 -34.45
C SER A 274 1.74 -2.16 -34.72
N LEU A 275 2.44 -1.31 -33.98
CA LEU A 275 3.87 -1.09 -34.16
C LEU A 275 4.69 -2.22 -33.52
N PRO A 276 5.83 -2.61 -34.12
CA PRO A 276 6.81 -3.48 -33.47
C PRO A 276 7.20 -2.96 -32.08
N VAL A 277 7.33 -3.86 -31.09
CA VAL A 277 7.67 -3.54 -29.69
C VAL A 277 8.90 -2.62 -29.58
N MET A 278 9.92 -2.82 -30.42
CA MET A 278 11.11 -1.97 -30.46
C MET A 278 10.81 -0.50 -30.79
N LEU A 279 9.88 -0.22 -31.71
CA LEU A 279 9.48 1.16 -32.02
C LEU A 279 8.68 1.78 -30.87
N GLN A 280 7.87 0.98 -30.19
CA GLN A 280 7.11 1.43 -29.02
C GLN A 280 8.04 1.75 -27.84
N LEU A 281 9.04 0.89 -27.60
CA LEU A 281 10.11 1.15 -26.64
C LEU A 281 10.87 2.43 -26.99
N ALA A 282 11.29 2.62 -28.24
CA ALA A 282 11.97 3.83 -28.67
C ALA A 282 11.13 5.10 -28.44
N SER A 283 9.82 5.02 -28.74
CA SER A 283 8.88 6.12 -28.46
C SER A 283 8.73 6.40 -26.97
N LEU A 284 8.60 5.35 -26.14
CA LEU A 284 8.54 5.47 -24.68
C LEU A 284 9.82 6.14 -24.13
N THR A 285 10.99 5.68 -24.56
CA THR A 285 12.27 6.25 -24.11
C THR A 285 12.44 7.69 -24.54
N GLN A 286 12.02 8.06 -25.75
CA GLN A 286 12.06 9.45 -26.21
C GLN A 286 11.14 10.35 -25.38
N ARG A 287 9.89 9.91 -25.13
CA ARG A 287 8.97 10.63 -24.24
C ARG A 287 9.55 10.81 -22.84
N CYS A 288 10.20 9.77 -22.32
CA CYS A 288 10.86 9.81 -21.02
C CYS A 288 12.00 10.85 -20.99
N ILE A 289 12.84 10.92 -22.03
CA ILE A 289 13.91 11.91 -22.17
C ILE A 289 13.34 13.33 -22.24
N ASP A 290 12.28 13.54 -23.02
CA ASP A 290 11.69 14.86 -23.21
C ASP A 290 11.12 15.43 -21.90
N ARG A 291 10.47 14.56 -21.10
CA ARG A 291 9.84 14.88 -19.81
C ARG A 291 10.80 14.88 -18.63
N ALA A 292 12.02 14.37 -18.79
CA ALA A 292 12.99 14.28 -17.71
C ALA A 292 13.48 15.67 -17.25
N LYS A 293 13.84 15.74 -15.97
CA LYS A 293 14.55 16.91 -15.43
C LYS A 293 15.88 17.12 -16.17
N PRO A 294 16.35 18.36 -16.33
CA PRO A 294 17.57 18.67 -17.09
C PRO A 294 18.77 17.80 -16.71
N GLU A 295 18.99 17.58 -15.42
CA GLU A 295 20.08 16.76 -14.87
C GLU A 295 20.01 15.27 -15.21
N LEU A 296 18.83 14.75 -15.59
CA LEU A 296 18.62 13.35 -15.97
C LEU A 296 18.57 13.13 -17.48
N LYS A 297 18.49 14.19 -18.31
CA LYS A 297 18.35 14.05 -19.77
C LYS A 297 19.52 13.31 -20.40
N GLN A 298 20.75 13.73 -20.10
CA GLN A 298 21.94 13.09 -20.64
C GLN A 298 22.10 11.63 -20.14
N PRO A 299 22.01 11.34 -18.82
CA PRO A 299 22.03 9.95 -18.34
C PRO A 299 20.97 9.06 -18.98
N LEU A 300 19.74 9.55 -19.17
CA LEU A 300 18.68 8.81 -19.86
C LEU A 300 19.01 8.55 -21.33
N GLN A 301 19.53 9.55 -22.05
CA GLN A 301 19.96 9.38 -23.44
C GLN A 301 21.05 8.33 -23.58
N GLU A 302 22.07 8.37 -22.71
CA GLU A 302 23.16 7.39 -22.71
C GLU A 302 22.64 5.99 -22.36
N LEU A 303 21.86 5.86 -21.29
CA LEU A 303 21.25 4.59 -20.85
C LEU A 303 20.41 3.95 -21.97
N THR A 304 19.50 4.72 -22.55
CA THR A 304 18.56 4.21 -23.56
C THR A 304 19.26 3.90 -24.89
N SER A 305 20.26 4.69 -25.29
CA SER A 305 21.06 4.40 -26.48
C SER A 305 21.85 3.09 -26.32
N LEU A 306 22.49 2.90 -25.16
CA LEU A 306 23.23 1.68 -24.87
C LEU A 306 22.30 0.46 -24.81
N ALA A 307 21.11 0.63 -24.23
CA ALA A 307 20.11 -0.43 -24.18
C ALA A 307 19.61 -0.84 -25.57
N MET A 308 19.30 0.14 -26.44
CA MET A 308 18.87 -0.14 -27.83
C MET A 308 19.99 -0.81 -28.64
N GLN A 309 21.24 -0.36 -28.49
CA GLN A 309 22.38 -1.00 -29.14
C GLN A 309 22.53 -2.46 -28.69
N THR A 310 22.44 -2.72 -27.39
CA THR A 310 22.55 -4.06 -26.80
C THR A 310 21.41 -4.97 -27.29
N LEU A 311 20.17 -4.47 -27.35
CA LEU A 311 19.03 -5.22 -27.88
C LEU A 311 19.21 -5.57 -29.36
N LEU A 312 19.72 -4.65 -30.19
CA LEU A 312 19.99 -4.90 -31.61
C LEU A 312 21.09 -5.94 -31.83
N GLN A 313 22.07 -6.03 -30.93
CA GLN A 313 23.13 -7.04 -31.00
C GLN A 313 22.67 -8.46 -30.62
N ARG A 314 21.54 -8.58 -29.92
CA ARG A 314 20.98 -9.87 -29.46
C ARG A 314 20.00 -10.49 -30.46
N GLN A 315 19.61 -9.77 -31.52
CA GLN A 315 18.74 -10.25 -32.60
C GLN A 315 19.57 -10.97 -33.68
#